data_AF-A0A9Q2FLU6-F1
#
_entry.id   AF-A0A9Q2FLU6-F1
#
_cell.length_a   1.000
_cell.length_b   1.000
_cell.length_c   1.000
_cell.angle_alpha   90.00
_cell.angle_beta   90.00
_cell.angle_gamma   90.00
#
_symmetry.space_group_name_H-M   'P 1'
#
loop_
_entity.id
_entity.type
_entity.pdbx_description
1 polymer ?
#
loop_
_entity_poly.entity_id
_entity_poly.type
_entity_poly.pdbx_seq_one_letter_code
_entity_poly.pdbx_strand_id
1 'polypeptide(L)'
;MGEAFDPKDIKVLSDILALVLEESSGSAQNALDALRTRAQRNALTGGALKNLFISLATDPMRTGASAREAQLRQVIARLEGELRTQQIKVRTVQADLSRTQRDAYSLQAEVVTNKAQQPWRYIAIAFGVSAGLLLGVAATQLYHSLTDPPPIDRSIYLR
;
A
#
# COMPACT_ATOMS: atom_id res chain seq x y z
N MET A 1 -41.77 27.88 7.63
CA MET A 1 -41.65 28.01 6.17
C MET A 1 -40.64 29.11 5.94
N GLY A 2 -39.41 28.76 5.55
CA GLY A 2 -38.34 29.73 5.38
C GLY A 2 -38.54 30.48 4.07
N GLU A 3 -38.86 31.76 4.16
CA GLU A 3 -38.67 32.68 3.03
C GLU A 3 -37.19 32.62 2.66
N ALA A 4 -36.90 32.07 1.49
CA ALA A 4 -35.57 32.18 0.91
C ALA A 4 -35.23 33.68 0.81
N PHE A 5 -34.04 34.05 1.26
CA PHE A 5 -33.57 35.43 1.23
C PHE A 5 -33.73 36.02 -0.18
N ASP A 6 -34.36 37.18 -0.31
CA ASP A 6 -34.35 37.91 -1.57
C ASP A 6 -32.89 38.36 -1.82
N PRO A 7 -32.27 37.95 -2.95
CA PRO A 7 -30.92 38.37 -3.32
C PRO A 7 -30.75 39.90 -3.32
N LYS A 8 -31.84 40.65 -3.54
CA LYS A 8 -31.85 42.11 -3.48
C LYS A 8 -31.57 42.64 -2.07
N ASP A 9 -32.15 42.02 -1.05
CA ASP A 9 -32.01 42.48 0.34
C ASP A 9 -30.60 42.22 0.89
N ILE A 10 -30.00 41.07 0.54
CA ILE A 10 -28.60 40.77 0.88
C ILE A 10 -27.65 41.76 0.21
N LYS A 11 -27.92 42.12 -1.05
CA LYS A 11 -27.13 43.11 -1.78
C LYS A 11 -27.20 44.49 -1.13
N VAL A 12 -28.40 44.93 -0.75
CA VAL A 12 -28.59 46.21 -0.06
C VAL A 12 -27.86 46.22 1.29
N LEU A 13 -27.91 45.13 2.05
CA LEU A 13 -27.17 45.00 3.32
C LEU A 13 -25.65 45.07 3.12
N SER A 14 -25.14 44.39 2.10
CA SER A 14 -23.71 44.35 1.77
C SER A 14 -23.19 45.72 1.33
N ASP A 15 -23.95 46.44 0.50
CA ASP A 15 -23.63 47.81 0.08
C ASP A 15 -23.61 48.78 1.27
N ILE A 16 -24.55 48.62 2.21
CA ILE A 16 -24.63 49.45 3.42
C ILE A 16 -23.43 49.18 4.34
N LEU A 17 -23.04 47.92 4.54
CA LEU A 17 -21.87 47.54 5.33
C LEU A 17 -20.56 48.01 4.69
N ALA A 18 -20.43 47.89 3.37
CA ALA A 18 -19.26 48.37 2.64
C ALA A 18 -19.05 49.88 2.84
N LEU A 19 -20.13 50.66 2.75
CA LEU A 19 -20.10 52.11 2.96
C LEU A 19 -19.64 52.49 4.38
N VAL A 20 -20.10 51.74 5.39
CA VAL A 20 -19.71 51.95 6.80
C VAL A 20 -18.24 51.55 7.05
N LEU A 21 -17.70 50.58 6.30
CA LEU A 21 -16.33 50.11 6.44
C LEU A 21 -15.31 50.94 5.65
N GLU A 22 -15.72 51.60 4.56
CA GLU A 22 -14.84 52.45 3.73
C GLU A 22 -14.56 53.84 4.33
N GLU A 23 -15.46 54.41 5.13
CA GLU A 23 -15.21 55.71 5.78
C GLU A 23 -14.29 55.57 6.99
N SER A 24 -13.07 56.12 6.87
CA SER A 24 -12.08 56.23 7.94
C SER A 24 -12.67 56.89 9.21
N SER A 25 -12.13 56.52 10.38
CA SER A 25 -12.52 56.76 11.79
C SER A 25 -12.90 58.19 12.26
N GLY A 26 -13.25 59.12 11.37
CA GLY A 26 -13.52 60.53 11.68
C GLY A 26 -14.91 61.07 11.31
N SER A 27 -15.80 60.32 10.67
CA SER A 27 -17.15 60.84 10.34
C SER A 27 -18.26 59.81 10.43
N ALA A 28 -18.49 59.27 11.63
CA ALA A 28 -19.64 58.42 11.90
C ALA A 28 -20.97 59.09 11.52
N GLN A 29 -21.05 60.43 11.55
CA GLN A 29 -22.23 61.18 11.19
C GLN A 29 -22.52 61.15 9.68
N ASN A 30 -21.50 61.29 8.82
CA ASN A 30 -21.66 61.19 7.37
C ASN A 30 -22.05 59.77 6.95
N ALA A 31 -21.42 58.76 7.58
CA ALA A 31 -21.77 57.36 7.37
C ALA A 31 -23.25 57.12 7.69
N LEU A 32 -23.74 57.67 8.81
CA LEU A 32 -25.14 57.51 9.25
C LEU A 32 -26.14 58.21 8.33
N ASP A 33 -25.82 59.42 7.84
CA ASP A 33 -26.67 60.15 6.89
C ASP A 33 -26.70 59.47 5.52
N ALA A 34 -25.58 58.90 5.07
CA ALA A 34 -25.51 58.12 3.85
C ALA A 34 -26.30 56.80 3.99
N LEU A 35 -26.20 56.14 5.15
CA LEU A 35 -26.97 54.95 5.51
C LEU A 35 -28.47 55.24 5.51
N ARG A 36 -28.86 56.36 6.12
CA ARG A 36 -30.26 56.83 6.19
C ARG A 36 -30.81 57.12 4.80
N THR A 37 -30.03 57.81 3.96
CA THR A 37 -30.39 58.13 2.58
C THR A 37 -30.56 56.85 1.74
N ARG A 38 -29.67 55.87 1.91
CA ARG A 38 -29.73 54.58 1.21
C ARG A 38 -30.90 53.73 1.68
N ALA A 39 -31.16 53.67 2.98
CA ALA A 39 -32.32 52.99 3.55
C ALA A 39 -33.63 53.62 3.07
N GLN A 40 -33.70 54.95 3.01
CA GLN A 40 -34.86 55.69 2.52
C GLN A 40 -35.11 55.45 1.02
N ARG A 41 -34.06 55.41 0.18
CA ARG A 41 -34.17 55.05 -1.25
C ARG A 41 -34.70 53.64 -1.48
N ASN A 42 -34.43 52.72 -0.56
CA ASN A 42 -34.85 51.32 -0.65
C ASN A 42 -36.05 50.98 0.25
N ALA A 43 -36.75 51.98 0.79
CA ALA A 43 -37.90 51.80 1.69
C ALA A 43 -37.64 50.87 2.90
N LEU A 44 -36.38 50.80 3.35
CA LEU A 44 -35.94 49.94 4.45
C LEU A 44 -36.08 50.65 5.78
N THR A 45 -36.84 50.06 6.70
CA THR A 45 -37.00 50.55 8.08
C THR A 45 -35.98 49.89 9.01
N GLY A 46 -35.67 50.52 10.15
CA GLY A 46 -34.75 49.94 11.14
C GLY A 46 -35.22 48.57 11.67
N GLY A 47 -36.54 48.34 11.75
CA GLY A 47 -37.12 47.05 12.11
C GLY A 47 -36.91 45.99 11.03
N ALA A 48 -37.10 46.35 9.76
CA ALA A 48 -36.83 45.45 8.62
C ALA A 48 -35.34 45.07 8.56
N LEU A 49 -34.45 46.04 8.77
CA LEU A 49 -32.99 45.82 8.76
C LEU A 49 -32.53 44.91 9.91
N LYS A 50 -33.09 45.08 11.11
CA LYS A 50 -32.89 44.18 12.25
C LYS A 50 -33.38 42.76 11.94
N ASN A 51 -34.56 42.63 11.34
CA ASN A 51 -35.12 41.32 10.98
C ASN A 51 -34.30 40.62 9.89
N LEU A 52 -33.74 41.37 8.93
CA LEU A 52 -32.80 40.83 7.94
C LEU A 52 -31.52 40.31 8.59
N PHE A 53 -30.93 41.05 9.55
CA PHE A 53 -29.76 40.56 10.29
C PHE A 53 -30.05 39.33 11.14
N ILE A 54 -31.19 39.30 11.85
CA ILE A 54 -31.61 38.15 12.64
C ILE A 54 -31.83 36.95 11.71
N SER A 55 -32.57 37.14 10.62
CA SER A 55 -32.84 36.09 9.64
C SER A 55 -31.55 35.53 9.05
N LEU A 56 -30.61 36.40 8.64
CA LEU A 56 -29.30 36.01 8.09
C LEU A 56 -28.44 35.26 9.10
N ALA A 57 -28.49 35.64 10.38
CA ALA A 57 -27.77 34.95 11.46
C ALA A 57 -28.38 33.58 11.77
N THR A 58 -29.69 33.42 11.60
CA THR A 58 -30.40 32.15 11.83
C THR A 58 -30.61 31.30 10.58
N ASP A 59 -30.04 31.67 9.42
CA ASP A 59 -30.19 30.92 8.17
C ASP A 59 -29.76 29.45 8.34
N PRO A 60 -30.72 28.51 8.42
CA PRO A 60 -30.42 27.11 8.70
C PRO A 60 -29.71 26.44 7.51
N MET A 61 -29.85 26.98 6.29
CA MET A 61 -29.18 26.43 5.11
C MET A 61 -27.69 26.70 5.15
N ARG A 62 -27.25 27.86 5.65
CA ARG A 62 -25.84 28.23 5.74
C ARG A 62 -25.12 27.43 6.83
N THR A 63 -25.76 27.24 7.97
CA THR A 63 -25.26 26.37 9.06
C THR A 63 -25.21 24.90 8.61
N GLY A 64 -26.24 24.42 7.91
CA GLY A 64 -26.27 23.06 7.36
C GLY A 64 -25.29 22.82 6.21
N ALA A 65 -25.04 23.82 5.37
CA ALA A 65 -24.09 23.74 4.27
C ALA A 65 -22.65 23.61 4.78
N SER A 66 -22.26 24.42 5.78
CA SER A 66 -20.93 24.33 6.39
C SER A 66 -20.68 22.98 7.07
N ALA A 67 -21.68 22.43 7.76
CA ALA A 67 -21.60 21.11 8.37
C ALA A 67 -21.49 19.99 7.32
N ARG A 68 -22.26 20.06 6.22
CA ARG A 68 -22.15 19.13 5.09
C ARG A 68 -20.78 19.23 4.40
N GLU A 69 -20.26 20.43 4.23
CA GLU A 69 -18.94 20.63 3.63
C GLU A 69 -17.84 20.01 4.51
N ALA A 70 -17.89 20.21 5.82
CA ALA A 70 -16.97 19.58 6.77
C ALA A 70 -17.06 18.05 6.72
N GLN A 71 -18.28 17.50 6.65
CA GLN A 71 -18.52 16.05 6.52
C GLN A 71 -17.96 15.50 5.21
N LEU A 72 -18.18 16.18 4.08
CA LEU A 72 -17.65 15.79 2.77
C LEU A 72 -16.13 15.82 2.75
N ARG A 73 -15.50 16.85 3.33
CA ARG A 73 -14.04 16.94 3.48
C ARG A 73 -13.48 15.77 4.29
N GLN A 74 -14.17 15.38 5.38
CA GLN A 74 -13.76 14.24 6.19
C GLN A 74 -13.88 12.91 5.43
N VAL A 75 -14.94 12.74 4.64
CA VAL A 75 -15.13 11.55 3.79
C VAL A 75 -14.05 11.48 2.71
N ILE A 76 -13.72 12.60 2.06
CA ILE A 76 -12.64 12.67 1.07
C ILE A 76 -11.30 12.29 1.70
N ALA A 77 -10.96 12.89 2.84
CA ALA A 77 -9.71 12.58 3.53
C ALA A 77 -9.61 11.09 3.92
N ARG A 78 -10.72 10.49 4.33
CA ARG A 78 -10.79 9.05 4.62
C ARG A 78 -10.58 8.21 3.35
N LEU A 79 -11.30 8.51 2.28
CA LEU A 79 -11.19 7.81 1.00
C LEU A 79 -9.77 7.89 0.43
N GLU A 80 -9.13 9.05 0.51
CA GLU A 80 -7.73 9.22 0.11
C GLU A 80 -6.78 8.33 0.93
N GLY A 81 -7.00 8.22 2.24
CA GLY A 81 -6.24 7.32 3.10
C GLY A 81 -6.43 5.84 2.75
N GLU A 82 -7.66 5.43 2.48
CA GLU A 82 -7.99 4.07 2.04
C GLU A 82 -7.35 3.75 0.68
N LEU A 83 -7.38 4.70 -0.26
CA LEU A 83 -6.80 4.55 -1.60
C LEU A 83 -5.28 4.40 -1.54
N ARG A 84 -4.60 5.21 -0.72
CA ARG A 84 -3.15 5.05 -0.46
C ARG A 84 -2.82 3.69 0.14
N THR A 85 -3.62 3.23 1.10
CA THR A 85 -3.45 1.92 1.73
C THR A 85 -3.60 0.78 0.71
N GLN A 86 -4.61 0.86 -0.16
CA GLN A 86 -4.81 -0.12 -1.22
C GLN A 86 -3.67 -0.11 -2.24
N GLN A 87 -3.18 1.06 -2.64
CA GLN A 87 -2.02 1.17 -3.54
C GLN A 87 -0.76 0.53 -2.93
N ILE A 88 -0.52 0.72 -1.63
CA ILE A 88 0.58 0.06 -0.94
C ILE A 88 0.41 -1.45 -0.97
N LYS A 89 -0.79 -1.97 -0.65
CA LYS A 89 -1.08 -3.42 -0.70
C LYS A 89 -0.85 -4.02 -2.09
N VAL A 90 -1.26 -3.32 -3.15
CA VAL A 90 -1.00 -3.77 -4.52
C VAL A 90 0.49 -3.86 -4.79
N ARG A 91 1.27 -2.83 -4.41
CA ARG A 91 2.73 -2.83 -4.58
C ARG A 91 3.41 -3.94 -3.78
N THR A 92 2.97 -4.20 -2.54
CA THR A 92 3.54 -5.28 -1.73
C THR A 92 3.24 -6.64 -2.33
N VAL A 93 2.00 -6.89 -2.76
CA VAL A 93 1.63 -8.16 -3.40
C VAL A 93 2.39 -8.38 -4.71
N GLN A 94 2.56 -7.34 -5.52
CA GLN A 94 3.39 -7.41 -6.73
C GLN A 94 4.86 -7.72 -6.41
N ALA A 95 5.41 -7.10 -5.36
CA ALA A 95 6.76 -7.38 -4.91
C ALA A 95 6.90 -8.84 -4.43
N ASP A 96 5.94 -9.35 -3.65
CA ASP A 96 5.94 -10.73 -3.18
C ASP A 96 5.81 -11.73 -4.33
N LEU A 97 4.94 -11.47 -5.31
CA LEU A 97 4.83 -12.31 -6.51
C LEU A 97 6.15 -12.34 -7.30
N SER A 98 6.82 -11.19 -7.46
CA SER A 98 8.11 -11.12 -8.14
C SER A 98 9.21 -11.88 -7.40
N ARG A 99 9.18 -11.90 -6.05
CA ARG A 99 10.10 -12.69 -5.22
C ARG A 99 9.85 -14.17 -5.42
N THR A 100 8.60 -14.61 -5.29
CA THR A 100 8.23 -16.02 -5.49
C THR A 100 8.59 -16.53 -6.89
N GLN A 101 8.42 -15.70 -7.93
CA GLN A 101 8.85 -16.07 -9.28
C GLN A 101 10.37 -16.26 -9.37
N ARG A 102 11.16 -15.34 -8.79
CA ARG A 102 12.62 -15.48 -8.74
C ARG A 102 13.06 -16.73 -7.98
N ASP A 103 12.43 -17.00 -6.84
CA ASP A 103 12.73 -18.18 -6.03
C ASP A 103 12.38 -19.48 -6.77
N ALA A 104 11.29 -19.48 -7.54
CA ALA A 104 10.94 -20.61 -8.40
C ALA A 104 11.99 -20.84 -9.49
N TYR A 105 12.51 -19.78 -10.12
CA TYR A 105 13.59 -19.90 -11.11
C TYR A 105 14.91 -20.38 -10.49
N SER A 106 15.26 -19.89 -9.29
CA SER A 106 16.48 -20.35 -8.61
C SER A 106 16.40 -21.82 -8.23
N LEU A 107 15.25 -22.27 -7.72
CA LEU A 107 15.03 -23.69 -7.40
C LEU A 107 15.07 -24.57 -8.66
N GLN A 108 14.49 -24.11 -9.77
CA GLN A 108 14.58 -24.85 -11.04
C GLN A 108 16.04 -24.96 -11.51
N ALA A 109 16.81 -23.88 -11.42
CA ALA A 109 18.24 -23.90 -11.75
C ALA A 109 19.01 -24.89 -10.85
N GLU A 110 18.75 -24.87 -9.55
CA GLU A 110 19.37 -25.79 -8.59
C GLU A 110 19.02 -27.24 -8.91
N VAL A 111 17.75 -27.56 -9.20
CA VAL A 111 17.33 -28.90 -9.60
C VAL A 111 18.03 -29.36 -10.88
N VAL A 112 18.18 -28.49 -11.88
CA VAL A 112 18.91 -28.81 -13.13
C VAL A 112 20.38 -29.10 -12.84
N THR A 113 21.04 -28.27 -12.04
CA THR A 113 22.45 -28.49 -11.68
C THR A 113 22.66 -29.77 -10.87
N ASN A 114 21.75 -30.07 -9.93
CA ASN A 114 21.82 -31.28 -9.12
C ASN A 114 21.58 -32.54 -9.97
N LYS A 115 20.59 -32.51 -10.88
CA LYS A 115 20.35 -33.59 -11.85
C LYS A 115 21.56 -33.83 -12.76
N ALA A 116 22.29 -32.78 -13.15
CA ALA A 116 23.50 -32.92 -13.96
C ALA A 116 24.66 -33.63 -13.21
N GLN A 117 24.75 -33.48 -11.88
CA GLN A 117 25.77 -34.15 -11.06
C GLN A 117 25.40 -35.57 -10.64
N GLN A 118 24.12 -35.91 -10.63
CA GLN A 118 23.61 -37.22 -10.20
C GLN A 118 24.23 -38.43 -10.95
N PRO A 119 24.35 -38.45 -12.29
CA PRO A 119 24.89 -39.62 -12.99
C PRO A 119 26.37 -39.87 -12.66
N TRP A 120 27.15 -38.80 -12.45
CA TRP A 120 28.57 -38.92 -12.13
C TRP A 120 28.80 -39.54 -10.75
N ARG A 121 27.93 -39.23 -9.78
CA ARG A 121 27.97 -39.83 -8.44
C ARG A 121 27.70 -41.33 -8.49
N TYR A 122 26.72 -41.78 -9.28
CA TYR A 122 26.44 -43.22 -9.42
C TYR A 122 27.59 -43.97 -10.10
N ILE A 123 28.21 -43.38 -11.13
CA ILE A 123 29.38 -43.97 -11.80
C ILE A 123 30.56 -44.09 -10.83
N ALA A 124 30.83 -43.05 -10.03
CA ALA A 124 31.90 -43.07 -9.03
C ALA A 124 31.67 -44.14 -7.95
N ILE A 125 30.43 -44.29 -7.46
CA ILE A 125 30.07 -45.34 -6.50
C ILE A 125 30.23 -46.73 -7.14
N ALA A 126 29.72 -46.93 -8.36
CA ALA A 126 29.84 -48.21 -9.07
C ALA A 126 31.30 -48.60 -9.30
N PHE A 127 32.16 -47.64 -9.66
CA PHE A 127 33.60 -47.86 -9.83
C PHE A 127 34.30 -48.17 -8.49
N GLY A 128 33.94 -47.48 -7.41
CA GLY A 128 34.47 -47.77 -6.08
C GLY A 128 34.10 -49.17 -5.60
N VAL A 129 32.85 -49.59 -5.80
CA VAL A 129 32.39 -50.95 -5.46
C VAL A 129 33.12 -51.99 -6.29
N SER A 130 33.24 -51.80 -7.61
CA SER A 130 33.92 -52.77 -8.48
C SER A 130 35.41 -52.89 -8.15
N ALA A 131 36.10 -51.76 -7.93
CA ALA A 131 37.50 -51.76 -7.52
C ALA A 131 37.70 -52.44 -6.15
N GLY A 132 36.83 -52.18 -5.18
CA GLY A 132 36.87 -52.84 -3.87
C GLY A 132 36.65 -54.35 -3.97
N LEU A 133 35.72 -54.79 -4.82
CA LEU A 133 35.42 -56.21 -5.04
C LEU A 133 36.62 -56.93 -5.69
N LEU A 134 37.23 -56.31 -6.71
CA LEU A 134 38.44 -56.85 -7.36
C LEU A 134 39.61 -56.96 -6.39
N LEU A 135 39.83 -55.93 -5.57
CA LEU A 135 40.87 -55.94 -4.54
C LEU A 135 40.63 -57.05 -3.51
N GLY A 136 39.38 -57.25 -3.10
CA GLY A 136 38.99 -58.32 -2.17
C GLY A 136 39.24 -59.72 -2.73
N VAL A 137 38.88 -59.96 -3.99
CA VAL A 137 39.15 -61.25 -4.66
C VAL A 137 40.65 -61.50 -4.79
N ALA A 138 41.42 -60.49 -5.21
CA ALA A 138 42.86 -60.59 -5.34
C ALA A 138 43.53 -60.89 -3.98
N ALA A 139 43.14 -60.18 -2.92
CA ALA A 139 43.64 -60.41 -1.57
C ALA A 139 43.31 -61.83 -1.07
N THR A 140 42.12 -62.34 -1.40
CA THR A 140 41.70 -63.70 -1.02
C THR A 140 42.52 -64.77 -1.74
N GLN A 141 42.80 -64.60 -3.05
CA GLN A 141 43.65 -65.55 -3.78
C GLN A 141 45.10 -65.53 -3.30
N LEU A 142 45.63 -64.36 -2.94
CA LEU A 142 46.97 -64.22 -2.39
C LEU A 142 47.09 -64.93 -1.04
N TYR A 143 46.06 -64.82 -0.20
CA TYR A 143 46.01 -65.55 1.07
C TYR A 143 45.97 -67.07 0.86
N HIS A 144 45.14 -67.57 -0.06
CA HIS A 144 45.07 -69.00 -0.35
C HIS A 144 46.42 -69.54 -0.86
N SER A 145 47.05 -68.82 -1.79
CA SER A 145 48.38 -69.15 -2.32
C SER A 145 49.48 -69.21 -1.25
N LEU A 146 49.41 -68.36 -0.22
CA LEU A 146 50.37 -68.41 0.90
C LEU A 146 50.09 -69.52 1.91
N THR A 147 48.85 -70.01 2.00
CA THR A 147 48.41 -70.93 3.06
C THR A 147 48.20 -72.36 2.55
N ASP A 148 48.15 -72.59 1.24
CA ASP A 148 48.01 -73.91 0.66
C ASP A 148 49.26 -74.78 0.93
N PRO A 149 49.13 -75.94 1.59
CA PRO A 149 50.25 -76.83 1.84
C PRO A 149 50.70 -77.53 0.54
N PRO A 150 52.00 -77.86 0.40
CA PRO A 150 52.53 -78.47 -0.82
C PRO A 150 51.84 -79.81 -1.13
N PRO A 151 51.56 -80.12 -2.41
CA PRO A 151 50.88 -81.35 -2.79
C PRO A 151 51.73 -82.56 -2.38
N ILE A 152 51.10 -83.50 -1.67
CA ILE A 152 51.74 -84.77 -1.28
C ILE A 152 51.93 -85.62 -2.54
N ASP A 153 53.18 -85.77 -2.95
CA ASP A 153 53.56 -86.59 -4.10
C ASP A 153 53.33 -88.08 -3.79
N ARG A 154 52.29 -88.64 -4.39
CA ARG A 154 51.88 -90.05 -4.20
C ARG A 154 52.67 -91.02 -5.09
N SER A 155 53.63 -90.55 -5.87
CA SER A 155 54.47 -91.40 -6.74
C SER A 155 55.34 -92.41 -5.98
N ILE A 156 55.50 -92.25 -4.67
CA ILE A 156 56.32 -93.13 -3.82
C ILE A 156 55.60 -94.44 -3.43
N TYR A 157 54.28 -94.56 -3.61
CA TYR A 157 53.51 -95.76 -3.23
C TYR A 157 53.30 -96.80 -4.35
N LEU A 158 53.89 -96.57 -5.52
CA LEU A 158 53.88 -97.52 -6.64
C LEU A 158 55.29 -98.08 -6.84
N ARG A 159 55.74 -98.94 -5.94
CA ARG A 159 56.90 -99.81 -6.17
C ARG A 159 56.72 -101.15 -5.48
#